data_AF-A0A0Q3T6B0-F1
#
_entry.id   AF-A0A0Q3T6B0-F1
#
_cell.length_a   1.000
_cell.length_b   1.000
_cell.length_c   1.000
_cell.angle_alpha   90.00
_cell.angle_beta   90.00
_cell.angle_gamma   90.00
#
_symmetry.space_group_name_H-M   'P 1'
#
loop_
_entity.id
_entity.type
_entity.pdbx_description
1 polymer ?
#
loop_
_entity_poly.entity_id
_entity_poly.type
_entity_poly.pdbx_seq_one_letter_code
_entity_poly.pdbx_strand_id
1 'polypeptide(L)'
;MDAKVEKLYSELRNTRQELLEKLMDDRSSKLIRPFILDELYDVESTLERIEKGLYGKCEVSGELLPDDILAAVPTLKTLDDCNRLENYYRKSLYE
;
A
#
# COMPACT_ATOMS: atom_id res chain seq x y z
N MET A 1 -14.02 6.33 13.12
CA MET A 1 -13.28 5.65 12.04
C MET A 1 -13.76 4.21 11.98
N ASP A 2 -13.83 3.64 10.77
CA ASP A 2 -14.19 2.24 10.55
C ASP A 2 -13.18 1.34 11.28
N ALA A 3 -13.65 0.30 11.98
CA ALA A 3 -12.80 -0.61 12.76
C ALA A 3 -11.75 -1.33 11.89
N LYS A 4 -12.04 -1.57 10.61
CA LYS A 4 -11.09 -2.16 9.66
C LYS A 4 -9.96 -1.19 9.31
N VAL A 5 -10.30 0.08 9.09
CA VAL A 5 -9.33 1.13 8.76
C VAL A 5 -8.41 1.42 9.93
N GLU A 6 -8.92 1.40 11.16
CA GLU A 6 -8.09 1.58 12.36
C GLU A 6 -7.05 0.45 12.52
N LYS A 7 -7.49 -0.80 12.30
CA LYS A 7 -6.59 -1.95 12.32
C LYS A 7 -5.50 -1.82 11.25
N LEU A 8 -5.90 -1.52 10.01
CA LEU A 8 -4.97 -1.31 8.90
C LEU A 8 -3.97 -0.19 9.20
N TYR A 9 -4.43 0.92 9.75
CA TYR A 9 -3.57 2.05 10.11
C TYR A 9 -2.50 1.66 11.14
N SER A 10 -2.87 0.85 12.15
CA SER A 10 -1.93 0.30 13.11
C SER A 10 -0.89 -0.62 12.44
N GLU A 11 -1.34 -1.52 11.56
CA GLU A 11 -0.47 -2.43 10.82
C GLU A 11 0.54 -1.66 9.95
N LEU A 12 0.08 -0.68 9.16
CA LEU A 12 0.94 0.15 8.32
C LEU A 12 1.98 0.95 9.13
N ARG A 13 1.63 1.44 10.33
CA ARG A 13 2.60 2.12 11.20
C ARG A 13 3.69 1.18 11.72
N ASN A 14 3.34 -0.06 12.04
CA ASN A 14 4.33 -1.07 12.44
C ASN A 14 5.25 -1.39 11.26
N THR A 15 4.69 -1.63 10.07
CA THR A 15 5.46 -1.88 8.85
C THR A 15 6.42 -0.72 8.53
N ARG A 16 5.95 0.53 8.64
CA ARG A 16 6.80 1.73 8.48
C ARG A 16 8.01 1.69 9.41
N GLN A 17 7.79 1.36 10.68
CA GLN A 17 8.87 1.29 11.68
C GLN A 17 9.88 0.19 11.32
N GLU A 18 9.42 -0.99 10.93
CA GLU A 18 10.28 -2.10 10.51
C GLU A 18 11.13 -1.77 9.27
N LEU A 19 10.55 -1.06 8.29
CA LEU A 19 11.26 -0.64 7.08
C LEU A 19 12.34 0.40 7.41
N LEU A 20 12.05 1.38 8.27
CA LEU A 20 13.02 2.36 8.74
C LEU A 20 14.18 1.70 9.50
N GLU A 21 13.90 0.74 10.38
CA GLU A 21 14.93 -0.01 11.09
C GLU A 21 15.83 -0.79 10.13
N LYS A 22 15.26 -1.41 9.10
CA LYS A 22 16.04 -2.11 8.05
C LYS A 22 16.92 -1.15 7.24
N LEU A 23 16.46 0.08 6.99
CA LEU A 23 17.24 1.10 6.28
C LEU A 23 18.38 1.66 7.12
N MET A 24 18.22 1.68 8.44
CA MET A 24 19.26 2.07 9.39
C MET A 24 20.31 0.97 9.62
N ASP A 25 19.99 -0.28 9.33
CA ASP A 25 20.94 -1.39 9.41
C ASP A 25 21.92 -1.36 8.23
N ASP A 26 23.18 -0.99 8.51
CA ASP A 26 24.28 -0.98 7.54
C ASP A 26 24.63 -2.36 6.98
N ARG A 27 24.12 -3.45 7.59
CA ARG A 27 24.26 -4.82 7.08
C ARG A 27 23.28 -5.13 5.94
N SER A 28 22.29 -4.26 5.70
CA SER A 28 21.33 -4.43 4.61
C SER A 28 22.02 -4.38 3.24
N SER A 29 21.64 -5.29 2.34
CA SER A 29 22.20 -5.32 0.99
C SER A 29 21.90 -4.01 0.26
N LYS A 30 22.92 -3.37 -0.29
CA LYS A 30 22.74 -2.15 -1.11
C LYS A 30 21.79 -2.36 -2.29
N LEU A 31 21.66 -3.60 -2.77
CA LEU A 31 20.76 -3.97 -3.86
C LEU A 31 19.28 -3.95 -3.44
N ILE A 32 18.96 -4.25 -2.17
CA ILE A 32 17.57 -4.29 -1.70
C ILE A 32 17.07 -2.93 -1.20
N ARG A 33 17.99 -2.05 -0.77
CA ARG A 33 17.68 -0.70 -0.28
C ARG A 33 16.71 0.10 -1.15
N PRO A 34 16.83 0.18 -2.49
CA PRO A 34 15.86 0.93 -3.29
C PRO A 34 14.44 0.38 -3.17
N PHE A 35 14.26 -0.94 -3.15
CA PHE A 35 12.95 -1.57 -2.98
C PHE A 35 12.35 -1.31 -1.58
N ILE A 36 13.20 -1.26 -0.55
CA ILE A 36 12.75 -0.91 0.81
C ILE A 36 12.31 0.56 0.88
N LEU A 37 13.00 1.45 0.16
CA LEU A 37 12.60 2.86 0.07
C LEU A 37 11.29 3.04 -0.69
N ASP A 38 11.10 2.31 -1.80
CA ASP A 38 9.85 2.34 -2.57
C ASP A 38 8.67 1.83 -1.72
N GLU A 39 8.85 0.71 -1.01
CA GLU A 39 7.83 0.18 -0.10
C GLU A 39 7.51 1.18 1.03
N LEU A 40 8.54 1.82 1.60
CA LEU A 40 8.35 2.83 2.65
C LEU A 40 7.54 4.02 2.13
N TYR A 41 7.84 4.48 0.91
CA TYR A 41 7.10 5.55 0.27
C TYR A 41 5.62 5.20 0.08
N ASP A 42 5.34 3.96 -0.36
CA ASP A 42 3.98 3.47 -0.53
C ASP A 42 3.21 3.40 0.78
N VAL A 43 3.85 2.92 1.85
CA VAL A 43 3.28 2.89 3.21
C VAL A 43 3.00 4.30 3.73
N GLU A 44 3.96 5.22 3.62
CA GLU A 44 3.79 6.60 4.10
C GLU A 44 2.70 7.35 3.34
N SER A 45 2.67 7.21 2.01
CA SER A 45 1.61 7.76 1.16
C SER A 45 0.24 7.22 1.59
N THR A 46 0.14 5.93 1.88
CA THR A 46 -1.12 5.31 2.29
C THR A 46 -1.60 5.81 3.65
N LEU A 47 -0.69 5.92 4.62
CA LEU A 47 -0.99 6.51 5.94
C LEU A 47 -1.50 7.94 5.81
N GLU A 48 -0.86 8.77 4.99
CA GLU A 48 -1.29 10.14 4.74
C GLU A 48 -2.70 10.19 4.12
N ARG A 49 -3.01 9.29 3.18
CA ARG A 49 -4.35 9.19 2.58
C ARG A 49 -5.41 8.79 3.59
N ILE A 50 -5.10 7.88 4.53
CA ILE A 50 -6.00 7.51 5.63
C ILE A 50 -6.29 8.73 6.50
N GLU A 51 -5.26 9.48 6.89
CA GLU A 51 -5.39 10.69 7.72
C GLU A 51 -6.21 11.79 7.04
N LYS A 52 -6.10 11.92 5.71
CA LYS A 52 -6.90 12.85 4.90
C LYS A 52 -8.31 12.35 4.59
N GLY A 53 -8.66 11.11 4.95
CA GLY A 53 -9.94 10.50 4.58
C GLY A 53 -10.10 10.22 3.08
N LEU A 54 -8.97 10.06 2.37
CA LEU A 54 -8.89 9.79 0.93
C LEU A 54 -8.52 8.33 0.61
N TYR A 55 -8.39 7.49 1.64
CA TYR A 55 -8.12 6.07 1.48
C TYR A 55 -9.21 5.38 0.66
N GLY A 56 -8.81 4.46 -0.22
CA GLY A 56 -9.72 3.75 -1.14
C GLY A 56 -10.21 4.56 -2.33
N LYS A 57 -9.67 5.77 -2.58
CA LYS A 57 -9.93 6.53 -3.82
C LYS A 57 -8.72 6.47 -4.75
N CYS A 58 -8.97 6.37 -6.04
CA CYS A 58 -7.95 6.47 -7.10
C CYS A 58 -7.32 7.87 -7.07
N GLU A 59 -5.99 7.96 -7.10
CA GLU A 59 -5.29 9.26 -7.06
C GLU A 59 -5.47 10.07 -8.36
N VAL A 60 -5.79 9.39 -9.46
CA VAL A 60 -5.92 10.01 -10.79
C VAL A 60 -7.37 10.40 -11.08
N SER A 61 -8.31 9.46 -10.96
CA SER A 61 -9.72 9.70 -11.31
C SER A 61 -10.59 10.15 -10.14
N GLY A 62 -10.15 9.90 -8.90
CA GLY A 62 -10.96 10.14 -7.69
C GLY A 62 -12.07 9.10 -7.44
N GLU A 63 -12.22 8.12 -8.33
CA GLU A 63 -13.17 7.00 -8.19
C GLU A 63 -12.77 6.06 -7.06
N LEU A 64 -13.71 5.22 -6.60
CA LEU A 64 -13.42 4.22 -5.58
C LEU A 64 -12.58 3.09 -6.18
N LEU A 65 -11.55 2.68 -5.44
CA LEU A 65 -10.76 1.49 -5.72
C LEU A 65 -11.52 0.25 -5.22
N PRO A 66 -11.39 -0.92 -5.87
CA PRO A 66 -12.08 -2.14 -5.46
C PRO A 66 -11.65 -2.60 -4.05
N ASP A 67 -12.63 -2.81 -3.16
CA ASP A 67 -12.38 -3.23 -1.77
C ASP A 67 -11.65 -4.58 -1.67
N ASP A 68 -11.95 -5.53 -2.57
CA ASP A 68 -11.32 -6.85 -2.58
C ASP A 68 -9.81 -6.76 -2.89
N ILE A 69 -9.43 -5.85 -3.77
CA ILE A 69 -8.02 -5.61 -4.11
C ILE A 69 -7.35 -4.84 -2.98
N LEU A 70 -8.00 -3.82 -2.41
CA LEU A 70 -7.46 -3.08 -1.25
C LEU A 70 -7.24 -3.98 -0.03
N ALA A 71 -8.09 -4.98 0.17
CA ALA A 71 -7.91 -5.96 1.23
C ALA A 71 -6.65 -6.82 1.04
N ALA A 72 -6.24 -7.06 -0.21
CA ALA A 72 -5.03 -7.81 -0.54
C ALA A 72 -3.78 -6.92 -0.65
N VAL A 73 -3.93 -5.72 -1.21
CA VAL A 73 -2.87 -4.74 -1.49
C VAL A 73 -3.34 -3.38 -0.96
N PRO A 74 -3.10 -3.08 0.33
CA PRO A 74 -3.64 -1.87 0.96
C PRO A 74 -2.98 -0.58 0.47
N THR A 75 -1.80 -0.66 -0.14
CA THR A 75 -1.02 0.47 -0.64
C THR A 75 -1.35 0.87 -2.08
N LEU A 76 -2.41 0.28 -2.66
CA LEU A 76 -2.87 0.56 -4.02
C LEU A 76 -3.28 2.03 -4.20
N LYS A 77 -2.83 2.65 -5.31
CA LYS A 77 -3.02 4.09 -5.55
C LYS A 77 -4.01 4.36 -6.67
N THR A 78 -3.94 3.62 -7.77
CA THR A 78 -4.69 3.93 -8.98
C THR A 78 -5.46 2.73 -9.53
N LEU A 79 -6.46 3.01 -10.37
CA LEU A 79 -7.15 1.97 -11.13
C LEU A 79 -6.24 1.29 -12.16
N ASP A 80 -5.20 1.98 -12.64
CA ASP A 80 -4.20 1.35 -13.51
C ASP A 80 -3.42 0.27 -12.75
N ASP A 81 -3.11 0.49 -11.47
CA ASP A 81 -2.50 -0.52 -10.62
C ASP A 81 -3.41 -1.76 -10.48
N CYS A 82 -4.73 -1.57 -10.36
CA CYS A 82 -5.69 -2.68 -10.40
C CYS A 82 -5.59 -3.47 -11.72
N ASN A 83 -5.63 -2.77 -12.86
CA ASN A 83 -5.57 -3.41 -14.18
C ASN A 83 -4.25 -4.15 -14.40
N ARG A 84 -3.13 -3.59 -13.91
CA ARG A 84 -1.83 -4.25 -13.97
C ARG A 84 -1.85 -5.52 -13.12
N LEU A 85 -2.41 -5.49 -11.91
CA LEU A 85 -2.56 -6.68 -11.08
C LEU A 85 -3.42 -7.75 -11.77
N GLU A 86 -4.55 -7.39 -12.38
CA GLU A 86 -5.40 -8.30 -13.16
C GLU A 86 -4.63 -9.02 -14.27
N ASN A 87 -3.77 -8.30 -14.99
CA ASN A 87 -2.99 -8.87 -16.08
C ASN A 87 -1.94 -9.91 -15.61
N TYR A 88 -1.53 -9.87 -14.34
CA TYR A 88 -0.58 -10.83 -13.77
C TYR A 88 -1.25 -11.90 -12.89
N TYR A 89 -2.50 -11.68 -12.47
CA TYR A 89 -3.29 -12.67 -11.75
C TYR A 89 -3.70 -13.81 -12.69
N ARG A 90 -3.32 -15.04 -12.33
CA ARG A 90 -3.71 -16.25 -13.10
C ARG A 90 -5.14 -16.74 -12.79
N LYS A 91 -5.93 -15.96 -12.05
CA LYS A 91 -7.34 -16.19 -11.71
C LYS A 91 -8.11 -14.89 -11.90
N SER A 92 -9.34 -14.98 -12.39
CA SER A 92 -10.25 -13.83 -12.52
C SER A 92 -10.40 -13.14 -11.16
N LEU A 93 -10.23 -11.82 -11.13
CA LEU A 93 -10.55 -11.00 -9.95
C LEU A 93 -12.06 -10.75 -9.80
N TYR A 94 -12.84 -11.14 -10.82
CA TYR A 94 -14.29 -11.13 -10.81
C TYR A 94 -14.79 -12.57 -10.61
N GLU A 95 -15.54 -12.82 -9.53
CA GLU A 95 -16.41 -14.01 -9.39
C GLU A 95 -17.75 -13.79 -10.08
#